data_AF-A0A2V8KY00-F1
#
_entry.id   AF-A0A2V8KY00-F1
#
_cell.length_a   1.000
_cell.length_b   1.000
_cell.length_c   1.000
_cell.angle_alpha   90.00
_cell.angle_beta   90.00
_cell.angle_gamma   90.00
#
_symmetry.space_group_name_H-M   'P 1'
#
loop_
_entity.id
_entity.type
_entity.pdbx_description
1 polymer ?
#
loop_
_entity_poly.entity_id
_entity_poly.type
_entity_poly.pdbx_seq_one_letter_code
_entity_poly.pdbx_strand_id
1 'polypeptide(L)'
;NLPLPTQTKLLRGLQERHVQPLGGKWPVPVNVRIISASNVPLEREVRAGRFRQDVYYRLNEFKITLPPLRERDDILHLANEFLLVAGLELGRPCRNISEAAAQVLLRYRWPGNVRELRNVIRRAILLASDVIEPEHLSVIPIDSSPDTALREETTLAEASLKQEG
;
A
#
# COMPACT_ATOMS: atom_id res chain seq x y z
N ASN A 1 -0.65 14.13 0.47
CA ASN A 1 -1.77 14.50 -0.42
C ASN A 1 -1.32 15.65 -1.33
N LEU A 2 -1.67 15.65 -2.63
CA LEU A 2 -1.18 16.65 -3.59
C LEU A 2 -1.88 18.00 -3.36
N PRO A 3 -1.19 19.10 -2.99
CA PRO A 3 -1.84 20.40 -2.75
C PRO A 3 -2.58 20.92 -3.99
N LEU A 4 -3.70 21.62 -3.80
CA LEU A 4 -4.52 22.17 -4.89
C LEU A 4 -3.73 23.00 -5.92
N PRO A 5 -2.76 23.86 -5.54
CA PRO A 5 -1.95 24.59 -6.52
C PRO A 5 -1.11 23.68 -7.42
N THR A 6 -0.63 22.56 -6.88
CA THR A 6 0.13 21.57 -7.64
C THR A 6 -0.77 20.77 -8.59
N GLN A 7 -2.03 20.54 -8.21
CA GLN A 7 -3.03 19.92 -9.08
C GLN A 7 -3.28 20.75 -10.36
N THR A 8 -3.28 22.09 -10.26
CA THR A 8 -3.38 22.97 -11.44
C THR A 8 -2.19 22.81 -12.39
N LYS A 9 -0.97 22.67 -11.85
CA LYS A 9 0.24 22.44 -12.66
C LYS A 9 0.21 21.06 -13.32
N LEU A 10 -0.27 20.05 -12.60
CA LEU A 10 -0.49 18.71 -13.14
C LEU A 10 -1.50 18.71 -14.30
N LEU A 11 -2.59 19.47 -14.17
CA LEU A 11 -3.59 19.61 -15.24
C LEU A 11 -2.97 20.16 -16.53
N ARG A 12 -2.12 21.17 -16.43
CA ARG A 12 -1.39 21.72 -17.58
C ARG A 12 -0.48 20.67 -18.22
N GLY A 13 0.27 19.92 -17.41
CA GLY A 13 1.09 18.81 -17.91
C GLY A 13 0.28 17.73 -18.63
N LEU A 14 -0.90 17.39 -18.10
CA LEU A 14 -1.82 16.41 -18.68
C LEU A 14 -2.42 16.89 -20.02
N GLN A 15 -2.80 18.16 -20.10
CA GLN A 15 -3.51 18.72 -21.26
C GLN A 15 -2.57 19.23 -22.35
N GLU A 16 -1.58 20.04 -21.97
CA GLU A 16 -0.70 20.75 -22.90
C GLU A 16 0.51 19.89 -23.29
N ARG A 17 0.78 18.78 -22.58
CA ARG A 17 2.00 17.96 -22.73
C ARG A 17 3.28 18.80 -22.64
N HIS A 18 3.24 19.84 -21.81
CA HIS A 18 4.40 20.68 -21.49
C HIS A 18 4.56 20.77 -19.98
N VAL A 19 5.80 20.80 -19.52
CA VAL A 19 6.14 21.03 -18.11
C VAL A 19 7.12 22.18 -18.00
N GLN A 20 6.97 23.00 -16.97
CA GLN A 20 7.91 24.08 -16.68
C GLN A 20 8.80 23.66 -15.50
N PRO A 21 10.12 23.52 -15.70
CA PRO A 21 11.05 23.27 -14.61
C PRO A 21 11.00 24.40 -13.57
N LEU A 22 11.24 24.08 -12.30
CA LEU A 22 11.36 25.10 -11.26
C LEU A 22 12.54 26.01 -11.58
N GLY A 23 12.31 27.33 -11.61
CA GLY A 23 13.31 28.32 -12.04
C GLY A 23 13.52 28.41 -13.55
N GLY A 24 12.91 27.52 -14.35
CA GLY A 24 12.92 27.59 -15.81
C GLY A 24 11.99 28.69 -16.32
N LYS A 25 12.42 29.45 -17.33
CA LYS A 25 11.61 30.53 -17.92
C LYS A 25 10.58 30.03 -18.93
N TRP A 26 10.80 28.84 -19.52
CA TRP A 26 10.01 28.34 -20.65
C TRP A 26 9.48 26.93 -20.38
N PRO A 27 8.23 26.62 -20.79
CA PRO A 27 7.72 25.25 -20.82
C PRO A 27 8.51 24.37 -21.80
N VAL A 28 8.63 23.08 -21.49
CA VAL A 28 9.32 22.08 -22.31
C VAL A 28 8.32 20.99 -22.69
N PRO A 29 8.22 20.59 -23.97
CA PRO A 29 7.33 19.52 -24.40
C PRO A 29 7.77 18.18 -23.81
N VAL A 30 6.81 17.34 -23.45
CA VAL A 30 7.03 15.99 -22.91
C VAL A 30 6.17 14.96 -23.63
N ASN A 31 6.75 13.80 -23.90
CA ASN A 31 6.02 12.62 -24.37
C ASN A 31 6.11 11.54 -23.30
N VAL A 32 5.10 11.48 -22.44
CA VAL A 32 5.08 10.59 -21.27
C VAL A 32 3.77 9.82 -21.19
N ARG A 33 3.85 8.58 -20.72
CA ARG A 33 2.69 7.81 -20.26
C ARG A 33 2.49 8.09 -18.78
N ILE A 34 1.28 8.52 -18.41
CA ILE A 34 0.95 8.85 -17.03
C ILE A 34 0.19 7.69 -16.41
N ILE A 35 0.68 7.22 -15.26
CA ILE A 35 0.03 6.21 -14.42
C ILE A 35 -0.15 6.84 -13.04
N SER A 36 -1.36 6.81 -12.51
CA SER A 36 -1.67 7.33 -11.18
C SER A 36 -2.27 6.21 -10.31
N ALA A 37 -2.00 6.29 -9.01
CA ALA A 37 -2.54 5.38 -8.02
C ALA A 37 -3.00 6.20 -6.81
N SER A 38 -4.14 5.83 -6.24
CA SER A 38 -4.69 6.46 -5.05
C SER A 38 -5.18 5.40 -4.07
N ASN A 39 -4.82 5.56 -2.80
CA ASN A 39 -5.34 4.75 -1.70
C ASN A 39 -6.69 5.29 -1.16
N VAL A 40 -7.09 6.49 -1.56
CA VAL A 40 -8.38 7.09 -1.23
C VAL A 40 -9.26 7.20 -2.48
N PRO A 41 -10.59 7.00 -2.37
CA PRO A 41 -11.49 7.22 -3.49
C PRO A 41 -11.46 8.69 -3.93
N LEU A 42 -10.90 8.96 -5.13
CA LEU A 42 -10.76 10.33 -5.64
C LEU A 42 -12.12 11.02 -5.82
N GLU A 43 -13.17 10.25 -6.11
CA GLU A 43 -14.56 10.74 -6.20
C GLU A 43 -15.04 11.36 -4.88
N ARG A 44 -14.57 10.83 -3.74
CA ARG A 44 -14.86 11.38 -2.41
C ARG A 44 -14.05 12.63 -2.15
N GLU A 45 -12.78 12.64 -2.54
CA GLU A 45 -11.90 13.80 -2.39
C GLU A 45 -12.34 14.99 -3.25
N VAL A 46 -12.90 14.74 -4.44
CA VAL A 46 -13.52 15.77 -5.29
C VAL A 46 -14.72 16.40 -4.58
N ARG A 47 -15.64 15.58 -4.06
CA ARG A 47 -16.82 16.08 -3.31
C ARG A 47 -16.43 16.85 -2.05
N ALA A 48 -15.31 16.49 -1.43
CA ALA A 48 -14.78 17.18 -0.25
C ALA A 48 -13.96 18.44 -0.58
N GLY A 49 -13.84 18.83 -1.87
CA GLY A 49 -13.08 20.00 -2.30
C GLY A 49 -11.56 19.87 -2.16
N ARG A 50 -11.05 18.68 -1.82
CA ARG A 50 -9.61 18.41 -1.64
C ARG A 50 -8.92 17.98 -2.93
N PHE A 51 -9.71 17.61 -3.94
CA PHE A 51 -9.22 17.23 -5.26
C PHE A 51 -10.01 17.95 -6.35
N ARG A 52 -9.31 18.50 -7.35
CA ARG A 52 -9.96 19.22 -8.43
C ARG A 52 -10.67 18.25 -9.38
N GLN A 53 -11.90 18.59 -9.72
CA GLN A 53 -12.74 17.79 -10.59
C GLN A 53 -12.17 17.66 -12.02
N ASP A 54 -11.57 18.72 -12.56
CA ASP A 54 -10.95 18.74 -13.88
C ASP A 54 -9.74 17.79 -13.99
N VAL A 55 -8.91 17.72 -12.96
CA VAL A 55 -7.79 16.76 -12.86
C VAL A 55 -8.31 15.34 -12.73
N TYR A 56 -9.35 15.12 -11.91
CA TYR A 56 -9.94 13.79 -11.72
C TYR A 56 -10.41 13.21 -13.05
N TYR A 57 -11.17 13.97 -13.83
CA TYR A 57 -11.67 13.47 -15.11
C TYR A 57 -10.56 13.16 -16.12
N ARG A 58 -9.42 13.86 -16.08
CA ARG A 58 -8.26 13.55 -16.93
C ARG A 58 -7.50 12.30 -16.50
N LEU A 59 -7.45 12.01 -15.20
CA LEU A 59 -6.78 10.81 -14.68
C LEU A 59 -7.68 9.57 -14.73
N ASN A 60 -9.00 9.75 -14.64
CA ASN A 60 -9.98 8.67 -14.54
C ASN A 60 -10.55 8.23 -15.91
N GLU A 61 -9.77 8.37 -16.98
CA GLU A 61 -10.15 7.88 -18.31
C GLU A 61 -10.17 6.34 -18.36
N PHE A 62 -9.22 5.71 -17.67
CA PHE A 62 -9.18 4.25 -17.49
C PHE A 62 -8.78 3.90 -16.06
N LYS A 63 -9.67 3.21 -15.34
CA LYS A 63 -9.50 2.85 -13.93
C LYS A 63 -9.33 1.34 -13.78
N ILE A 64 -8.23 0.93 -13.16
CA ILE A 64 -8.02 -0.44 -12.69
C ILE A 64 -8.20 -0.44 -11.17
N THR A 65 -9.15 -1.24 -10.68
CA THR A 65 -9.35 -1.44 -9.25
C THR A 65 -8.62 -2.70 -8.84
N LEU A 66 -7.63 -2.56 -7.96
CA LEU A 66 -6.93 -3.71 -7.39
C LEU A 66 -7.69 -4.22 -6.17
N PRO A 67 -8.14 -5.48 -6.16
CA PRO A 67 -8.78 -6.05 -4.98
C PRO A 67 -7.76 -6.17 -3.83
N PRO A 68 -8.22 -6.05 -2.58
CA PRO A 68 -7.39 -6.32 -1.42
C PRO A 68 -6.95 -7.78 -1.39
N LEU A 69 -5.87 -8.07 -0.67
CA LEU A 69 -5.23 -9.38 -0.67
C LEU A 69 -6.16 -10.51 -0.20
N ARG A 70 -7.09 -10.23 0.72
CA ARG A 70 -8.11 -11.19 1.19
C ARG A 70 -9.15 -11.62 0.13
N GLU A 71 -9.27 -10.88 -0.96
CA GLU A 71 -10.19 -11.15 -2.07
C GLU A 71 -9.44 -11.77 -3.27
N ARG A 72 -8.16 -12.14 -3.07
CA ARG A 72 -7.28 -12.70 -4.09
C ARG A 72 -6.84 -14.10 -3.70
N ASP A 73 -6.71 -14.97 -4.70
CA ASP A 73 -6.31 -16.37 -4.53
C ASP A 73 -4.78 -16.58 -4.64
N ASP A 74 -3.98 -15.51 -4.68
CA ASP A 74 -2.54 -15.54 -4.95
C ASP A 74 -1.65 -15.32 -3.71
N ILE A 75 -2.22 -15.39 -2.50
CA ILE A 75 -1.50 -15.18 -1.22
C ILE A 75 -0.27 -16.08 -1.11
N LEU A 76 -0.42 -17.39 -1.34
CA LEU A 76 0.68 -18.35 -1.21
C LEU A 76 1.72 -18.18 -2.31
N HIS A 77 1.32 -17.80 -3.52
CA HIS A 77 2.25 -17.50 -4.60
C HIS A 77 3.13 -16.30 -4.23
N LEU A 78 2.51 -15.20 -3.77
CA LEU A 78 3.23 -14.02 -3.30
C LEU A 78 4.12 -14.32 -2.09
N ALA A 79 3.65 -15.15 -1.16
CA ALA A 79 4.42 -15.54 0.03
C ALA A 79 5.70 -16.28 -0.36
N ASN A 80 5.63 -17.21 -1.31
CA ASN A 80 6.78 -17.95 -1.82
C ASN A 80 7.77 -17.03 -2.56
N GLU A 81 7.28 -16.09 -3.38
CA GLU A 81 8.14 -15.09 -4.03
C GLU A 81 8.87 -14.21 -3.00
N PHE A 82 8.18 -13.76 -1.96
CA PHE A 82 8.82 -13.00 -0.88
C PHE A 82 9.80 -13.84 -0.07
N LEU A 83 9.54 -15.14 0.09
CA LEU A 83 10.47 -16.05 0.75
C LEU A 83 11.78 -16.16 -0.02
N LEU A 84 11.70 -16.34 -1.35
CA LEU A 84 12.86 -16.41 -2.23
C LEU A 84 13.67 -15.10 -2.20
N VAL A 85 13.00 -13.96 -2.40
CA VAL A 85 13.65 -12.64 -2.41
C VAL A 85 14.29 -12.33 -1.06
N ALA A 86 13.56 -12.50 0.04
CA ALA A 86 14.08 -12.17 1.37
C ALA A 86 15.17 -13.16 1.81
N GLY A 87 15.09 -14.44 1.44
CA GLY A 87 16.12 -15.42 1.73
C GLY A 87 17.46 -15.08 1.09
N LEU A 88 17.44 -14.62 -0.16
CA LEU A 88 18.62 -14.11 -0.87
C LEU A 88 19.16 -12.84 -0.22
N GLU A 89 18.30 -11.86 0.08
CA GLU A 89 18.71 -10.59 0.70
C GLU A 89 19.32 -10.76 2.11
N LEU A 90 18.83 -11.73 2.88
CA LEU A 90 19.28 -11.98 4.26
C LEU A 90 20.41 -13.00 4.37
N GLY A 91 20.82 -13.62 3.25
CA GLY A 91 21.80 -14.71 3.25
C GLY A 91 21.32 -15.95 4.03
N ARG A 92 19.99 -16.14 4.12
CA ARG A 92 19.34 -17.23 4.84
C ARG A 92 18.35 -17.93 3.91
N PRO A 93 18.77 -18.98 3.20
CA PRO A 93 17.88 -19.71 2.31
C PRO A 93 16.90 -20.56 3.14
N CYS A 94 15.78 -19.97 3.56
CA CYS A 94 14.59 -20.76 3.90
C CYS A 94 14.06 -21.37 2.61
N ARG A 95 13.84 -22.68 2.61
CA ARG A 95 13.45 -23.42 1.40
C ARG A 95 11.96 -23.42 1.15
N ASN A 96 11.15 -23.40 2.22
CA ASN A 96 9.73 -23.61 2.06
C ASN A 96 8.88 -23.01 3.20
N ILE A 97 7.58 -22.90 2.93
CA ILE A 97 6.54 -22.62 3.92
C ILE A 97 5.83 -23.94 4.20
N SER A 98 5.69 -24.34 5.47
CA SER A 98 4.99 -25.58 5.80
C SER A 98 3.49 -25.48 5.47
N GLU A 99 2.82 -26.61 5.25
CA GLU A 99 1.38 -26.62 5.00
C GLU A 99 0.59 -25.97 6.15
N ALA A 100 0.99 -26.22 7.40
CA ALA A 100 0.37 -25.59 8.56
C ALA A 100 0.55 -24.06 8.55
N ALA A 101 1.74 -23.56 8.19
CA ALA A 101 1.98 -22.13 8.06
C ALA A 101 1.19 -21.52 6.89
N ALA A 102 1.07 -22.23 5.77
CA ALA A 102 0.26 -21.81 4.63
C ALA A 102 -1.22 -21.61 5.03
N GLN A 103 -1.77 -22.51 5.84
CA GLN A 103 -3.13 -22.37 6.36
C GLN A 103 -3.30 -21.12 7.24
N VAL A 104 -2.28 -20.75 8.03
CA VAL A 104 -2.30 -19.49 8.80
C VAL A 104 -2.33 -18.28 7.87
N LEU A 105 -1.48 -18.27 6.84
CA LEU A 105 -1.43 -17.18 5.86
C LEU A 105 -2.74 -17.01 5.09
N LEU A 106 -3.42 -18.11 4.75
CA LEU A 106 -4.70 -18.10 4.04
C LEU A 106 -5.87 -17.61 4.91
N ARG A 107 -5.84 -17.86 6.22
CA ARG A 107 -6.93 -17.46 7.14
C ARG A 107 -6.88 -15.99 7.54
N TYR A 108 -5.70 -15.37 7.49
CA TYR A 108 -5.53 -14.00 7.91
C TYR A 108 -6.07 -12.99 6.89
N ARG A 109 -6.66 -11.88 7.36
CA ARG A 109 -7.34 -10.89 6.50
C ARG A 109 -6.42 -9.90 5.81
N TRP A 110 -5.15 -9.84 6.19
CA TRP A 110 -4.14 -8.93 5.61
C TRP A 110 -4.60 -7.46 5.54
N PRO A 111 -4.91 -6.78 6.66
CA PRO A 111 -5.27 -5.37 6.67
C PRO A 111 -4.22 -4.47 5.99
N GLY A 112 -2.93 -4.80 6.09
CA GLY A 112 -1.83 -4.14 5.40
C GLY A 112 -1.51 -4.72 4.01
N ASN A 113 -2.36 -5.61 3.48
CA ASN A 113 -2.25 -6.26 2.16
C ASN A 113 -0.86 -6.86 1.91
N VAL A 114 -0.38 -6.78 0.66
CA VAL A 114 0.90 -7.31 0.19
C VAL A 114 2.10 -6.78 0.99
N ARG A 115 2.02 -5.55 1.51
CA ARG A 115 3.09 -4.96 2.32
C ARG A 115 3.24 -5.68 3.67
N GLU A 116 2.13 -5.98 4.31
CA GLU A 116 2.12 -6.75 5.56
C GLU A 116 2.60 -8.18 5.32
N LEU A 117 2.07 -8.86 4.29
CA LEU A 117 2.52 -10.20 3.92
C LEU A 117 4.04 -10.27 3.73
N ARG A 118 4.61 -9.34 2.94
CA ARG A 118 6.06 -9.27 2.74
C ARG A 118 6.82 -9.13 4.06
N ASN A 119 6.38 -8.24 4.94
CA ASN A 119 7.04 -8.00 6.22
C ASN A 119 6.97 -9.23 7.14
N VAL A 120 5.82 -9.91 7.17
CA VAL A 120 5.62 -11.13 7.95
C VAL A 120 6.56 -12.24 7.45
N ILE A 121 6.61 -12.49 6.13
CA ILE A 121 7.51 -13.51 5.55
C ILE A 121 8.98 -13.17 5.82
N ARG A 122 9.37 -11.90 5.63
CA ARG A 122 10.75 -11.46 5.91
C ARG A 122 11.13 -11.69 7.38
N ARG A 123 10.23 -11.39 8.32
CA ARG A 123 10.48 -11.63 9.74
C ARG A 123 10.51 -13.12 10.07
N ALA A 124 9.64 -13.92 9.48
CA ALA A 124 9.62 -15.36 9.68
C ALA A 124 10.94 -16.01 9.27
N ILE A 125 11.59 -15.57 8.19
CA ILE A 125 12.93 -16.05 7.77
C ILE A 125 14.02 -15.78 8.81
N LEU A 126 13.92 -14.69 9.58
CA LEU A 126 14.89 -14.39 10.64
C LEU A 126 14.80 -15.37 11.82
N LEU A 127 13.61 -15.94 12.04
CA LEU A 127 13.31 -16.87 13.12
C LEU A 127 13.46 -18.33 12.69
N ALA A 128 13.03 -18.64 11.46
CA ALA A 128 13.09 -19.97 10.88
C ALA A 128 14.52 -20.39 10.52
N SER A 129 14.78 -21.70 10.59
CA SER A 129 16.07 -22.26 10.16
C SER A 129 16.05 -22.70 8.70
N ASP A 130 15.06 -23.51 8.28
CA ASP A 130 14.95 -24.03 6.91
C ASP A 130 13.51 -23.97 6.37
N VAL A 131 12.52 -24.20 7.24
CA VAL A 131 11.08 -24.17 6.90
C VAL A 131 10.34 -23.17 7.79
N ILE A 132 9.49 -22.35 7.20
CA ILE A 132 8.59 -21.47 7.93
C ILE A 132 7.43 -22.31 8.49
N GLU A 133 7.49 -22.57 9.79
CA GLU A 133 6.40 -23.10 10.60
C GLU A 133 5.47 -22.01 11.19
N PRO A 134 4.24 -22.36 11.65
CA PRO A 134 3.29 -21.41 12.24
C PRO A 134 3.83 -20.54 13.37
N GLU A 135 4.73 -21.06 14.20
CA GLU A 135 5.36 -20.35 15.32
C GLU A 135 6.17 -19.12 14.88
N HIS A 136 6.76 -19.17 13.68
CA HIS A 136 7.49 -18.06 13.09
C HIS A 136 6.56 -16.95 12.57
N LEU A 137 5.26 -17.24 12.44
CA LEU A 137 4.21 -16.31 12.02
C LEU A 137 3.47 -15.67 13.20
N SER A 138 3.96 -15.83 14.43
CA SER A 138 3.37 -15.31 15.68
C SER A 138 3.09 -13.80 15.73
N VAL A 139 3.57 -13.04 14.75
CA VAL A 139 3.22 -11.63 14.53
C VAL A 139 1.83 -11.40 13.96
N ILE A 140 1.26 -12.42 13.32
CA ILE A 140 -0.12 -12.42 12.88
C ILE A 140 -0.96 -12.62 14.15
N PRO A 141 -1.79 -11.64 14.56
CA PRO A 141 -2.71 -11.86 15.67
C PRO A 141 -3.67 -12.97 15.23
N ILE A 142 -3.61 -14.11 15.90
CA ILE A 142 -4.46 -15.28 15.60
C ILE A 142 -5.94 -14.91 15.88
N ASP A 143 -6.19 -13.88 16.70
CA ASP A 143 -7.50 -13.25 16.93
C ASP A 143 -7.39 -11.72 16.94
N SER A 144 -7.44 -11.07 15.77
CA SER A 144 -7.82 -9.66 15.70
C SER A 144 -9.25 -9.53 15.19
N SER A 145 -10.18 -9.64 16.13
CA SER A 145 -11.51 -9.05 15.99
C SER A 145 -11.36 -7.59 15.50
N PRO A 146 -12.18 -7.10 14.56
CA PRO A 146 -11.98 -5.84 13.82
C PRO A 146 -11.92 -4.55 14.67
N ASP A 147 -12.04 -4.65 16.00
CA ASP A 147 -12.14 -3.52 16.92
C ASP A 147 -10.77 -3.00 17.40
N THR A 148 -9.68 -3.76 17.27
CA THR A 148 -8.37 -3.33 17.81
C THR A 148 -7.70 -2.25 16.95
N ALA A 149 -7.86 -2.29 15.62
CA ALA A 149 -7.24 -1.30 14.73
C ALA A 149 -7.90 0.09 14.80
N LEU A 150 -9.21 0.15 15.13
CA LEU A 150 -9.94 1.40 15.31
C LEU A 150 -9.64 2.06 16.67
N ARG A 151 -9.24 1.27 17.68
CA ARG A 151 -8.90 1.78 19.02
C ARG A 151 -7.57 2.52 19.05
N GLU A 152 -6.57 2.10 18.27
CA GLU A 152 -5.28 2.81 18.24
C GLU A 152 -5.39 4.20 17.59
N GLU A 153 -6.16 4.36 16.51
CA GLU A 153 -6.38 5.68 15.88
C GLU A 153 -7.23 6.62 16.76
N THR A 154 -8.21 6.09 17.51
CA THR A 154 -9.07 6.92 18.37
C THR A 154 -8.34 7.38 19.63
N THR A 155 -7.48 6.53 20.21
CA THR A 155 -6.72 6.87 21.44
C THR A 155 -5.67 7.96 21.16
N LEU A 156 -5.07 7.96 19.97
CA LEU A 156 -4.13 9.01 19.54
C LEU A 156 -4.83 10.35 19.26
N ALA A 157 -6.06 10.33 18.74
CA ALA A 157 -6.84 11.55 18.50
C ALA A 157 -7.35 12.20 19.80
N GLU A 158 -7.76 11.40 20.80
CA GLU A 158 -8.22 11.91 22.09
C GLU A 158 -7.09 12.46 22.98
N ALA A 159 -5.87 11.89 22.86
CA ALA A 159 -4.70 12.38 23.57
C ALA A 159 -4.23 13.76 23.07
N SER A 160 -4.39 14.06 21.78
CA SER A 160 -4.05 15.39 21.21
C SER A 160 -5.05 16.48 21.58
N LEU A 161 -6.31 16.17 21.90
CA LEU A 161 -7.32 17.18 22.27
C LEU A 161 -7.24 17.66 23.73
N LYS A 162 -6.52 16.95 24.61
CA LYS A 162 -6.44 17.29 26.06
C LYS A 162 -5.23 18.15 26.45
N GLN A 163 -4.41 18.61 25.50
CA GLN A 163 -3.24 19.45 25.80
C GLN A 163 -3.36 20.93 25.38
N GLU A 164 -4.52 21.39 24.90
CA GLU A 164 -4.77 22.80 24.55
C GLU A 164 -5.90 23.47 25.38
N GLY A 165 -6.12 23.02 26.62
CA GLY A 165 -7.07 23.62 27.57
C GLY A 165 -6.39 24.27 28.77
#